data_AF-A0A7C0UZ78-F1
#
_entry.id   AF-A0A7C0UZ78-F1
#
_cell.length_a   1.000
_cell.length_b   1.000
_cell.length_c   1.000
_cell.angle_alpha   90.00
_cell.angle_beta   90.00
_cell.angle_gamma   90.00
#
_symmetry.space_group_name_H-M   'P 1'
#
loop_
_entity.id
_entity.type
_entity.pdbx_description
1 polymer ?
#
loop_
_entity_poly.entity_id
_entity_poly.type
_entity_poly.pdbx_seq_one_letter_code
_entity_poly.pdbx_strand_id
1 'polypeptide(L)'
;MEYWKLPPRVKVLEALSAIADNRIKLVSDKEAFVTSSLGDKTYHVKWDGDKGITADDNGSVYRGYLGYPSIAFLMIKGLLPYDEEIAMALKGVKWKTINEKFKKYRIVEAYVKEIAEKKGVKRDKIDNFIERVLNEIKNKKFYKILS
;
A
#
# COMPACT_ATOMS: atom_id res chain seq x y z
N MET A 1 -23.30 -1.77 -5.57
CA MET A 1 -22.06 -1.90 -4.77
C MET A 1 -20.91 -1.52 -5.67
N GLU A 2 -20.18 -0.47 -5.34
CA GLU A 2 -19.05 0.01 -6.15
C GLU A 2 -17.77 -0.68 -5.69
N TYR A 3 -16.95 -1.19 -6.62
CA TYR A 3 -15.72 -1.92 -6.31
C TYR A 3 -14.49 -1.06 -6.56
N TRP A 4 -13.45 -1.27 -5.77
CA TRP A 4 -12.17 -0.62 -5.99
C TRP A 4 -11.49 -1.16 -7.26
N LYS A 5 -10.91 -0.27 -8.06
CA LYS A 5 -10.00 -0.67 -9.14
C LYS A 5 -8.72 -1.28 -8.57
N LEU A 6 -8.06 -2.12 -9.35
CA LEU A 6 -6.72 -2.59 -9.01
C LEU A 6 -5.75 -1.39 -8.89
N PRO A 7 -4.94 -1.34 -7.83
CA PRO A 7 -3.97 -0.27 -7.67
C PRO A 7 -2.79 -0.44 -8.63
N PRO A 8 -2.06 0.64 -8.91
CA PRO A 8 -0.73 0.52 -9.50
C PRO A 8 0.15 -0.40 -8.65
N ARG A 9 0.89 -1.30 -9.29
CA ARG A 9 1.86 -2.24 -8.69
C ARG A 9 2.65 -1.65 -7.53
N VAL A 10 3.26 -0.48 -7.77
CA VAL A 10 4.10 0.24 -6.80
C VAL A 10 3.40 0.54 -5.47
N LYS A 11 2.06 0.65 -5.43
CA LYS A 11 1.31 0.90 -4.20
C LYS A 11 1.36 -0.26 -3.22
N VAL A 12 1.60 -1.48 -3.69
CA VAL A 12 1.87 -2.65 -2.83
C VAL A 12 3.18 -2.44 -2.04
N LEU A 13 4.22 -1.94 -2.71
CA LEU A 13 5.51 -1.65 -2.07
C LEU A 13 5.44 -0.46 -1.12
N GLU A 14 4.66 0.56 -1.47
CA GLU A 14 4.40 1.73 -0.61
C GLU A 14 3.68 1.34 0.69
N ALA A 15 2.75 0.37 0.61
CA ALA A 15 2.08 -0.19 1.77
C ALA A 15 3.05 -0.95 2.70
N LEU A 16 3.91 -1.82 2.15
CA LEU A 16 4.92 -2.53 2.95
C LEU A 16 5.85 -1.57 3.69
N SER A 17 6.35 -0.54 2.99
CA SER A 17 7.19 0.49 3.61
C SER A 17 6.44 1.26 4.70
N ALA A 18 5.14 1.52 4.54
CA ALA A 18 4.34 2.15 5.59
C ALA A 18 4.26 1.32 6.87
N ILE A 19 4.16 0.00 6.73
CA ILE A 19 4.20 -0.92 7.86
C ILE A 19 5.60 -0.92 8.49
N ALA A 20 6.67 -1.10 7.69
CA ALA A 20 8.05 -1.16 8.19
C ALA A 20 8.54 0.14 8.85
N ASP A 21 7.99 1.28 8.42
CA ASP A 21 8.24 2.61 9.01
C ASP A 21 7.38 2.88 10.25
N ASN A 22 6.54 1.94 10.69
CA ASN A 22 5.56 2.13 11.77
C ASN A 22 4.63 3.34 11.52
N ARG A 23 4.28 3.60 10.25
CA ARG A 23 3.42 4.73 9.85
C ARG A 23 1.93 4.43 9.91
N ILE A 24 1.54 3.23 10.31
CA ILE A 24 0.15 2.83 10.46
C ILE A 24 -0.17 2.61 11.95
N LYS A 25 -1.20 3.30 12.43
CA LYS A 25 -1.70 3.22 13.79
C LYS A 25 -3.13 2.70 13.77
N LEU A 26 -3.36 1.52 14.32
CA LEU A 26 -4.71 1.00 14.52
C LEU A 26 -5.43 1.81 15.60
N VAL A 27 -6.66 2.23 15.32
CA VAL A 27 -7.54 2.96 16.25
C VAL A 27 -8.54 1.99 16.87
N SER A 28 -9.00 1.03 16.06
CA SER A 28 -9.87 -0.07 16.48
C SER A 28 -9.66 -1.26 15.53
N ASP A 29 -10.43 -2.32 15.70
CA ASP A 29 -10.44 -3.43 14.75
C ASP A 29 -10.87 -3.05 13.33
N LYS A 30 -11.58 -1.92 13.19
CA LYS A 30 -12.22 -1.44 11.96
C LYS A 30 -11.63 -0.14 11.43
N GLU A 31 -10.70 0.47 12.15
CA GLU A 31 -10.17 1.78 11.79
C GLU A 31 -8.67 1.90 12.03
N ALA A 32 -8.00 2.64 11.14
CA ALA A 32 -6.58 2.96 11.29
C ALA A 32 -6.25 4.33 10.69
N PHE A 33 -5.19 4.94 11.20
CA PHE A 33 -4.55 6.10 10.61
C PHE A 33 -3.24 5.69 9.94
N VAL A 34 -2.98 6.18 8.73
CA VAL A 34 -1.74 5.93 8.00
C VAL A 34 -1.08 7.25 7.64
N THR A 35 0.10 7.50 8.17
CA THR A 35 0.87 8.71 7.92
C THR A 35 1.71 8.61 6.65
N SER A 36 1.77 9.68 5.87
CA SER A 36 2.58 9.78 4.65
C SER A 36 4.07 9.58 4.94
N SER A 37 4.87 9.27 3.91
CA SER A 37 6.32 9.07 4.08
C SER A 37 7.10 10.30 4.56
N LEU A 38 6.51 11.50 4.52
CA LEU A 38 7.13 12.73 5.04
C LEU A 38 6.48 13.23 6.35
N GLY A 39 5.48 12.53 6.89
CA GLY A 39 4.80 12.94 8.11
C GLY A 39 3.81 14.10 7.96
N ASP A 40 3.64 14.62 6.75
CA ASP A 40 2.87 15.85 6.48
C ASP A 40 1.36 15.61 6.30
N LYS A 41 0.94 14.37 6.10
CA LYS A 41 -0.46 13.97 5.94
C LYS A 41 -0.72 12.67 6.67
N THR A 42 -1.92 12.55 7.22
CA THR A 42 -2.43 11.31 7.82
C THR A 42 -3.75 10.97 7.16
N TYR A 43 -3.87 9.73 6.71
CA TYR A 43 -5.04 9.21 6.01
C TYR A 43 -5.85 8.32 6.95
N HIS A 44 -7.17 8.45 6.94
CA HIS A 44 -8.09 7.61 7.72
C HIS A 44 -8.55 6.42 6.88
N VAL A 45 -8.39 5.21 7.41
CA VAL A 45 -8.92 3.97 6.85
C VAL A 45 -10.09 3.49 7.70
N LYS A 46 -11.21 3.18 7.06
CA LYS A 46 -12.38 2.54 7.69
C LYS A 46 -12.70 1.21 6.99
N TRP A 47 -13.05 0.20 7.76
CA TRP A 47 -13.35 -1.16 7.31
C TRP A 47 -14.63 -1.67 7.98
N ASP A 48 -15.51 -2.34 7.24
CA ASP A 48 -16.79 -2.79 7.77
C ASP A 48 -16.72 -4.10 8.57
N GLY A 49 -15.62 -4.85 8.45
CA GLY A 49 -15.45 -6.17 9.04
C GLY A 49 -15.44 -7.32 8.03
N ASP A 50 -15.69 -7.05 6.75
CA ASP A 50 -15.64 -8.02 5.65
C ASP A 50 -14.80 -7.49 4.47
N LYS A 51 -15.44 -7.03 3.39
CA LYS A 51 -14.77 -6.55 2.17
C LYS A 51 -14.96 -5.07 1.91
N GLY A 52 -15.77 -4.40 2.72
CA GLY A 52 -16.01 -2.98 2.61
C GLY A 52 -14.89 -2.19 3.25
N ILE A 53 -14.19 -1.38 2.47
CA ILE A 53 -13.08 -0.56 2.96
C ILE A 53 -13.04 0.78 2.24
N THR A 54 -12.58 1.81 2.92
CA THR A 54 -12.34 3.13 2.32
C THR A 54 -11.14 3.80 2.96
N ALA A 55 -10.50 4.69 2.20
CA ALA A 55 -9.45 5.57 2.67
C ALA A 55 -9.58 6.93 1.98
N ASP A 56 -9.21 7.99 2.69
CA ASP A 56 -9.26 9.38 2.22
C ASP A 56 -7.99 9.82 1.45
N ASP A 57 -7.14 8.88 1.05
CA ASP A 57 -5.95 9.19 0.26
C ASP A 57 -6.27 9.57 -1.18
N ASN A 58 -5.38 10.37 -1.78
CA ASN A 58 -5.57 10.88 -3.15
C ASN A 58 -5.78 9.77 -4.20
N GLY A 59 -5.19 8.59 -4.01
CA GLY A 59 -5.36 7.45 -4.91
C GLY A 59 -6.80 6.92 -4.85
N SER A 60 -7.30 6.72 -3.64
CA SER A 60 -8.67 6.27 -3.40
C SER A 60 -9.69 7.32 -3.87
N VAL A 61 -9.54 8.57 -3.44
CA VAL A 61 -10.49 9.67 -3.72
C VAL A 61 -10.53 10.06 -5.20
N TYR A 62 -9.37 10.30 -5.83
CA TYR A 62 -9.32 10.87 -7.18
C TYR A 62 -9.07 9.85 -8.29
N ARG A 63 -8.56 8.65 -7.98
CA ARG A 63 -8.25 7.62 -8.99
C ARG A 63 -9.15 6.39 -8.89
N GLY A 64 -9.82 6.18 -7.74
CA GLY A 64 -10.80 5.12 -7.55
C GLY A 64 -10.20 3.70 -7.48
N TYR A 65 -8.91 3.58 -7.17
CA TYR A 65 -8.26 2.29 -6.87
C TYR A 65 -8.06 2.12 -5.37
N LEU A 66 -7.85 0.88 -4.91
CA LEU A 66 -7.57 0.58 -3.51
C LEU A 66 -6.22 1.19 -3.07
N GLY A 67 -6.23 2.29 -2.33
CA GLY A 67 -5.02 3.03 -1.96
C GLY A 67 -4.06 2.27 -1.04
N TYR A 68 -2.80 2.70 -1.00
CA TYR A 68 -1.78 2.09 -0.14
C TYR A 68 -2.15 2.06 1.36
N PRO A 69 -2.91 3.03 1.93
CA PRO A 69 -3.33 2.94 3.33
C PRO A 69 -4.25 1.75 3.58
N SER A 70 -5.20 1.52 2.67
CA SER A 70 -6.09 0.35 2.73
C SER A 70 -5.32 -0.95 2.56
N ILE A 71 -4.38 -1.01 1.62
CA ILE A 71 -3.52 -2.19 1.42
C ILE A 71 -2.71 -2.48 2.70
N ALA A 72 -2.10 -1.47 3.32
CA ALA A 72 -1.32 -1.62 4.55
C ALA A 72 -2.18 -2.12 5.72
N PHE A 73 -3.38 -1.55 5.89
CA PHE A 73 -4.34 -2.01 6.88
C PHE A 73 -4.73 -3.48 6.68
N LEU A 74 -5.08 -3.85 5.44
CA LEU A 74 -5.46 -5.22 5.10
C LEU A 74 -4.31 -6.22 5.30
N MET A 75 -3.06 -5.82 5.06
CA MET A 75 -1.88 -6.63 5.38
C MET A 75 -1.75 -6.85 6.89
N ILE A 76 -1.92 -5.81 7.71
CA ILE A 76 -1.89 -5.94 9.18
C ILE A 76 -3.02 -6.83 9.70
N LYS A 77 -4.21 -6.77 9.10
CA LYS A 77 -5.33 -7.66 9.44
C LYS A 77 -5.15 -9.11 8.95
N GLY A 78 -4.05 -9.42 8.24
CA GLY A 78 -3.81 -10.75 7.66
C GLY A 78 -4.72 -11.08 6.45
N LEU A 79 -5.41 -10.09 5.92
CA LEU A 79 -6.32 -10.23 4.77
C LEU A 79 -5.59 -10.09 3.43
N LEU A 80 -4.39 -9.50 3.42
CA LEU A 80 -3.50 -9.48 2.26
C LEU A 80 -2.11 -10.00 2.65
N PRO A 81 -1.36 -10.60 1.69
CA PRO A 81 -0.01 -11.08 1.96
C PRO A 81 0.93 -9.96 2.43
N TYR A 82 1.78 -10.28 3.41
CA TYR A 82 2.86 -9.44 3.90
C TYR A 82 4.20 -10.18 3.74
N ASP A 83 5.26 -9.47 3.36
CA ASP A 83 6.61 -10.00 3.26
C ASP A 83 7.56 -9.07 4.03
N GLU A 84 8.04 -9.54 5.19
CA GLU A 84 8.88 -8.77 6.10
C GLU A 84 10.22 -8.38 5.46
N GLU A 85 10.82 -9.27 4.67
CA GLU A 85 12.12 -9.03 4.04
C GLU A 85 12.03 -7.88 3.04
N ILE A 86 11.00 -7.88 2.17
CA ILE A 86 10.75 -6.77 1.24
C ILE A 86 10.42 -5.50 2.03
N ALA A 87 9.58 -5.59 3.07
CA ALA A 87 9.19 -4.44 3.86
C ALA A 87 10.40 -3.75 4.51
N MET A 88 11.28 -4.53 5.14
CA MET A 88 12.50 -4.03 5.77
C MET A 88 13.50 -3.47 4.76
N ALA A 89 13.60 -4.06 3.58
CA ALA A 89 14.40 -3.49 2.49
C ALA A 89 13.85 -2.13 2.03
N LEU A 90 12.55 -1.90 2.14
CA LEU A 90 11.91 -0.63 1.76
C LEU A 90 11.71 0.35 2.91
N LYS A 91 12.16 0.01 4.12
CA LYS A 91 12.14 0.91 5.28
C LYS A 91 12.94 2.19 5.00
N GLY A 92 12.36 3.33 5.36
CA GLY A 92 12.95 4.67 5.22
C GLY A 92 12.82 5.29 3.82
N VAL A 93 12.12 4.65 2.88
CA VAL A 93 11.93 5.19 1.52
C VAL A 93 11.04 6.44 1.56
N LYS A 94 11.56 7.57 1.08
CA LYS A 94 10.85 8.86 0.99
C LYS A 94 9.90 8.90 -0.22
N TRP A 95 8.82 8.12 -0.16
CA TRP A 95 7.86 7.93 -1.26
C TRP A 95 7.34 9.22 -1.89
N LYS A 96 6.93 10.22 -1.09
CA LYS A 96 6.42 11.49 -1.62
C LYS A 96 7.46 12.19 -2.49
N THR A 97 8.71 12.30 -2.01
CA THR A 97 9.81 12.91 -2.76
C THR A 97 10.09 12.15 -4.07
N ILE A 98 10.10 10.82 -4.04
CA ILE A 98 10.34 9.98 -5.22
C ILE A 98 9.19 10.11 -6.24
N ASN A 99 7.95 10.09 -5.76
CA ASN A 99 6.75 10.26 -6.59
C ASN A 99 6.72 11.64 -7.27
N GLU A 100 7.04 12.71 -6.53
CA GLU A 100 7.11 14.08 -7.06
C GLU A 100 8.24 14.27 -8.08
N LYS A 101 9.39 13.63 -7.84
CA LYS A 101 10.54 13.67 -8.75
C LYS A 101 10.24 12.96 -10.07
N PHE A 102 9.73 11.73 -10.03
CA PHE A 102 9.60 10.91 -11.24
C PHE A 102 8.24 11.03 -11.94
N LYS A 103 7.16 11.34 -11.20
CA LYS A 103 5.78 11.52 -11.68
C LYS A 103 5.20 10.36 -12.50
N LYS A 104 5.91 9.22 -12.59
CA LYS A 104 5.55 8.05 -13.39
C LYS A 104 5.76 6.79 -12.55
N TYR A 105 4.68 6.07 -12.24
CA TYR A 105 4.73 4.90 -11.35
C TYR A 105 5.71 3.82 -11.80
N ARG A 106 5.85 3.57 -13.11
CA ARG A 106 6.81 2.59 -13.64
C ARG A 106 8.26 2.94 -13.28
N ILE A 107 8.61 4.23 -13.31
CA ILE A 107 9.97 4.70 -12.96
C ILE A 107 10.17 4.62 -11.44
N VAL A 108 9.15 5.02 -10.67
CA VAL A 108 9.18 4.88 -9.19
C VAL A 108 9.35 3.42 -8.79
N GLU A 109 8.62 2.50 -9.39
CA GLU A 109 8.71 1.06 -9.11
C GLU A 109 10.11 0.53 -9.40
N ALA A 110 10.69 0.86 -10.56
CA ALA A 110 12.05 0.45 -10.92
C ALA A 110 13.09 0.98 -9.92
N TYR A 111 12.98 2.25 -9.53
CA TYR A 111 13.88 2.87 -8.55
C TYR A 111 13.77 2.22 -7.17
N VAL A 112 12.56 1.92 -6.72
CA VAL A 112 12.32 1.27 -5.42
C VAL A 112 12.81 -0.17 -5.41
N LYS A 113 12.65 -0.91 -6.52
CA LYS A 113 13.23 -2.25 -6.68
C LYS A 113 14.75 -2.22 -6.60
N GLU A 114 15.39 -1.22 -7.20
CA GLU A 114 16.85 -1.05 -7.09
C GLU A 114 17.30 -0.80 -5.65
N ILE A 115 16.53 -0.03 -4.86
CA ILE A 115 16.80 0.16 -3.42
C ILE A 115 16.75 -1.17 -2.68
N ALA A 116 15.73 -1.99 -2.93
CA ALA A 116 15.58 -3.29 -2.28
C ALA A 116 16.67 -4.29 -2.70
N GLU A 117 17.05 -4.29 -3.98
CA GLU A 117 18.12 -5.11 -4.54
C GLU A 117 19.48 -4.80 -3.92
N LYS A 118 19.80 -3.51 -3.71
CA LYS A 118 20.99 -3.08 -2.96
C LYS A 118 21.02 -3.56 -1.51
N LYS A 119 19.87 -3.97 -0.97
CA LYS A 119 19.73 -4.56 0.37
C LYS A 119 19.55 -6.08 0.34
N GLY A 120 19.81 -6.73 -0.81
CA GLY A 120 19.84 -8.18 -0.96
C GLY A 120 18.54 -8.82 -1.46
N VAL A 121 17.47 -8.05 -1.68
CA VAL A 121 16.18 -8.61 -2.13
C VAL A 121 16.12 -8.67 -3.66
N LYS A 122 16.05 -9.89 -4.21
CA LYS A 122 15.99 -10.10 -5.67
C LYS A 122 14.72 -9.50 -6.28
N ARG A 123 14.84 -8.90 -7.48
CA ARG A 123 13.71 -8.31 -8.22
C ARG A 123 12.57 -9.30 -8.47
N ASP A 124 12.89 -10.53 -8.86
CA ASP A 124 11.87 -11.57 -9.12
C ASP A 124 11.04 -11.88 -7.87
N LYS A 125 11.65 -11.87 -6.68
CA LYS A 125 10.92 -12.03 -5.42
C LYS A 125 9.93 -10.88 -5.22
N ILE A 126 10.35 -9.64 -5.48
CA ILE A 126 9.50 -8.45 -5.38
C ILE A 126 8.35 -8.52 -6.40
N ASP A 127 8.64 -8.91 -7.63
CA ASP A 127 7.65 -9.01 -8.70
C ASP A 127 6.60 -10.08 -8.41
N ASN A 128 7.03 -11.27 -7.99
CA ASN A 128 6.13 -12.34 -7.58
C ASN A 128 5.26 -11.95 -6.38
N PHE A 129 5.83 -11.21 -5.41
CA PHE A 129 5.07 -10.69 -4.28
C PHE A 129 3.99 -9.69 -4.72
N ILE A 130 4.34 -8.73 -5.57
CA ILE A 130 3.38 -7.75 -6.10
C ILE A 130 2.24 -8.46 -6.82
N GLU A 131 2.55 -9.41 -7.72
CA GLU A 131 1.54 -10.17 -8.45
C GLU A 131 0.61 -10.94 -7.51
N ARG A 132 1.17 -11.59 -6.49
CA ARG A 132 0.38 -12.31 -5.49
C ARG A 132 -0.61 -11.37 -4.78
N VAL A 133 -0.16 -10.21 -4.31
CA VAL A 133 -1.03 -9.23 -3.63
C VAL A 133 -2.10 -8.68 -4.58
N LEU A 134 -1.74 -8.34 -5.82
CA LEU A 134 -2.71 -7.84 -6.80
C LEU A 134 -3.76 -8.90 -7.16
N ASN A 135 -3.36 -10.16 -7.31
CA ASN A 135 -4.29 -11.27 -7.53
C ASN A 135 -5.23 -11.48 -6.35
N GLU A 136 -4.74 -11.39 -5.11
CA GLU A 136 -5.59 -11.42 -3.91
C GLU A 136 -6.60 -10.27 -3.90
N ILE A 137 -6.17 -9.03 -4.20
CA ILE A 137 -7.09 -7.88 -4.30
C ILE A 137 -8.16 -8.13 -5.37
N LYS A 138 -7.75 -8.60 -6.56
CA LYS A 138 -8.65 -8.91 -7.67
C LYS A 138 -9.69 -9.96 -7.29
N ASN A 139 -9.28 -11.02 -6.60
CA ASN A 139 -10.13 -12.16 -6.24
C ASN A 139 -11.08 -11.83 -5.09
N LYS A 140 -10.60 -11.10 -4.07
CA LYS A 140 -11.42 -10.76 -2.91
C LYS A 140 -12.51 -9.74 -3.25
N LYS A 141 -12.29 -8.89 -4.25
CA LYS A 141 -13.23 -7.85 -4.72
C LYS A 141 -13.68 -6.92 -3.59
N PHE A 142 -12.74 -6.15 -3.05
CA PHE A 142 -13.04 -5.13 -2.04
C PHE A 142 -13.98 -4.05 -2.62
N TYR A 143 -15.01 -3.70 -1.85
CA TYR A 143 -15.98 -2.67 -2.22
C TYR A 143 -15.83 -1.41 -1.40
N LYS A 144 -16.34 -0.30 -1.96
CA LYS A 144 -16.33 1.00 -1.32
C LYS A 144 -17.43 1.08 -0.26
N ILE A 145 -17.07 1.61 0.90
CA ILE A 145 -18.02 2.04 1.93
C ILE A 145 -17.95 3.55 2.09
N LEU A 146 -18.97 4.13 2.73
CA LEU A 146 -18.99 5.56 3.02
C LEU A 146 -17.81 5.90 3.95
N SER A 147 -17.04 6.91 3.57
CA SER A 147 -15.99 7.52 4.38
C SER A 147 -16.58 8.24 5.58
#